data_AF-A0A2D4NUT7-F1
#
_entry.id   AF-A0A2D4NUT7-F1
#
_cell.length_a   1.000
_cell.length_b   1.000
_cell.length_c   1.000
_cell.angle_alpha   90.00
_cell.angle_beta   90.00
_cell.angle_gamma   90.00
#
_symmetry.space_group_name_H-M   'P 1'
#
loop_
_entity.id
_entity.type
_entity.pdbx_description
1 polymer ?
#
loop_
_entity_poly.entity_id
_entity_poly.type
_entity_poly.pdbx_seq_one_letter_code
_entity_poly.pdbx_strand_id
1 'polypeptide(L)'
;EEEEDETPKRQTKRRAAKNVSYKEDDDFETDSDDLIEMTGEGAEEQQSNSETIEKVLEKRIGKKGAIGASTTVYSMEANGDPCADFDPEKEEGEVQYLVKWKGWSYIHSTWESEDSLQQQKVKGIKKL
;
A
#
# COMPACT_ATOMS: atom_id res chain seq x y z
N GLU A 1 26.07 -9.21 74.28
CA GLU A 1 25.04 -9.87 73.45
C GLU A 1 25.13 -9.27 72.04
N GLU A 2 26.12 -9.59 71.18
CA GLU A 2 26.76 -10.89 70.81
C GLU A 2 25.84 -11.76 69.93
N GLU A 3 26.23 -12.35 68.78
CA GLU A 3 27.49 -12.45 67.99
C GLU A 3 27.16 -12.14 66.48
N GLU A 4 28.05 -11.73 65.55
CA GLU A 4 29.25 -12.35 64.92
C GLU A 4 29.01 -13.71 64.18
N ASP A 5 29.43 -13.94 62.92
CA ASP A 5 30.00 -13.06 61.86
C ASP A 5 29.17 -13.10 60.54
N GLU A 6 29.50 -13.61 59.34
CA GLU A 6 30.65 -14.35 58.77
C GLU A 6 31.08 -13.76 57.39
N THR A 7 32.16 -14.29 56.83
CA THR A 7 32.99 -13.75 55.75
C THR A 7 32.62 -14.35 54.35
N PRO A 8 33.31 -14.09 53.20
CA PRO A 8 34.55 -13.34 53.00
C PRO A 8 34.63 -12.31 51.85
N LYS A 9 35.67 -11.48 52.00
CA LYS A 9 36.20 -10.44 51.09
C LYS A 9 36.44 -10.93 49.65
N ARG A 10 36.28 -10.04 48.64
CA ARG A 10 37.43 -9.61 47.78
C ARG A 10 37.19 -8.44 46.79
N GLN A 11 38.06 -7.44 46.95
CA GLN A 11 38.88 -6.80 45.91
C GLN A 11 38.20 -5.93 44.81
N THR A 12 38.25 -4.61 45.04
CA THR A 12 37.97 -3.57 44.04
C THR A 12 39.00 -3.52 42.90
N LYS A 13 38.58 -3.19 41.68
CA LYS A 13 39.46 -2.71 40.60
C LYS A 13 38.78 -1.61 39.77
N ARG A 14 39.29 -0.37 39.92
CA ARG A 14 38.94 0.77 39.04
C ARG A 14 39.42 0.52 37.62
N ARG A 15 38.68 1.01 36.61
CA ARG A 15 39.25 1.46 35.32
C ARG A 15 38.60 2.79 34.95
N ALA A 16 39.42 3.74 34.49
CA ALA A 16 38.97 5.09 34.15
C ALA A 16 38.34 5.14 32.75
N ALA A 17 37.49 6.15 32.51
CA ALA A 17 37.01 6.45 31.17
C ALA A 17 38.19 6.81 30.25
N LYS A 18 38.20 6.24 29.03
CA LYS A 18 39.17 6.57 27.98
C LYS A 18 38.48 7.47 26.97
N ASN A 19 38.83 8.76 26.95
CA ASN A 19 38.36 9.68 25.92
C ASN A 19 38.83 9.18 24.54
N VAL A 20 37.90 9.08 23.59
CA VAL A 20 38.21 8.76 22.19
C VAL A 20 38.44 10.07 21.45
N SER A 21 39.65 10.27 20.95
CA SER A 21 39.96 11.30 19.97
C SER A 21 40.03 10.61 18.62
N TYR A 22 39.14 10.98 17.71
CA TYR A 22 39.32 10.67 16.30
C TYR A 22 40.50 11.51 15.78
N LYS A 23 41.43 10.85 15.10
CA LYS A 23 42.14 11.44 13.99
C LYS A 23 41.55 10.81 12.74
N GLU A 24 41.27 11.62 11.75
CA GLU A 24 41.07 11.17 10.38
C GLU A 24 42.49 11.08 9.80
N ASP A 25 43.00 9.87 9.69
CA ASP A 25 44.20 9.55 8.90
C ASP A 25 43.68 9.10 7.54
N ASP A 26 43.88 9.96 6.54
CA ASP A 26 43.30 9.89 5.19
C ASP A 26 44.20 9.06 4.26
N ASP A 27 43.93 7.76 4.15
CA ASP A 27 44.45 6.93 3.06
C ASP A 27 43.62 5.63 2.89
N PHE A 28 42.70 5.63 1.93
CA PHE A 28 42.07 4.40 1.43
C PHE A 28 41.90 4.49 -0.09
N GLU A 29 42.96 4.10 -0.80
CA GLU A 29 42.93 3.83 -2.24
C GLU A 29 41.79 2.84 -2.54
N THR A 30 40.65 3.38 -2.97
CA THR A 30 39.45 2.59 -3.25
C THR A 30 39.62 2.02 -4.65
N ASP A 31 40.03 0.75 -4.72
CA ASP A 31 40.27 0.06 -5.98
C ASP A 31 39.03 0.13 -6.90
N SER A 32 39.19 0.76 -8.05
CA SER A 32 38.10 1.00 -9.00
C SER A 32 37.74 -0.23 -9.84
N ASP A 33 38.48 -1.34 -9.73
CA ASP A 33 38.26 -2.56 -10.52
C ASP A 33 37.05 -3.39 -10.02
N ASP A 34 36.57 -3.16 -8.78
CA ASP A 34 35.33 -3.78 -8.25
C ASP A 34 34.06 -2.97 -8.59
N LEU A 35 34.14 -2.06 -9.57
CA LEU A 35 32.96 -1.39 -10.14
C LEU A 35 32.21 -2.35 -11.07
N ILE A 36 31.38 -3.22 -10.48
CA ILE A 36 30.48 -4.10 -11.23
C ILE A 36 29.61 -3.27 -12.18
N GLU A 37 29.78 -3.47 -13.49
CA GLU A 37 28.84 -2.98 -14.49
C GLU A 37 27.48 -3.64 -14.26
N MET A 38 26.62 -2.98 -13.48
CA MET A 38 25.19 -3.28 -13.45
C MET A 38 24.60 -2.86 -14.80
N THR A 39 24.72 -3.75 -15.78
CA THR A 39 23.97 -3.69 -17.03
C THR A 39 22.48 -3.60 -16.67
N GLY A 40 21.91 -2.42 -16.88
CA GLY A 40 20.55 -2.04 -16.46
C GLY A 40 19.43 -2.73 -17.24
N GLU A 41 19.63 -3.99 -17.62
CA GLU A 41 18.59 -4.88 -18.15
C GLU A 41 17.81 -5.58 -17.02
N GLY A 42 17.91 -5.04 -15.80
CA GLY A 42 16.79 -4.98 -14.89
C GLY A 42 15.68 -4.15 -15.51
N ALA A 43 14.95 -4.76 -16.46
CA ALA A 43 13.74 -4.19 -17.00
C ALA A 43 12.84 -3.83 -15.82
N GLU A 44 12.41 -2.57 -15.76
CA GLU A 44 11.38 -2.16 -14.82
C GLU A 44 10.13 -2.98 -15.14
N GLU A 45 9.93 -4.09 -14.42
CA GLU A 45 8.60 -4.59 -14.12
C GLU A 45 7.90 -3.46 -13.37
N GLN A 46 7.31 -2.55 -14.15
CA GLN A 46 6.36 -1.57 -13.68
C GLN A 46 5.30 -2.39 -12.96
N GLN A 47 5.41 -2.45 -11.63
CA GLN A 47 4.49 -3.19 -10.77
C GLN A 47 3.14 -2.50 -10.90
N SER A 48 2.41 -2.92 -11.92
CA SER A 48 1.23 -2.23 -12.42
C SER A 48 0.25 -2.17 -11.27
N ASN A 49 0.16 -1.00 -10.64
CA ASN A 49 -0.63 -0.82 -9.44
C ASN A 49 -2.14 -0.90 -9.73
N SER A 50 -2.50 -1.11 -11.01
CA SER A 50 -3.85 -1.38 -11.45
C SER A 50 -4.48 -2.50 -10.63
N GLU A 51 -5.63 -2.14 -10.09
CA GLU A 51 -6.42 -2.89 -9.16
C GLU A 51 -6.86 -4.22 -9.80
N THR A 52 -7.24 -5.18 -8.96
CA THR A 52 -7.67 -6.49 -9.42
C THR A 52 -9.10 -6.75 -8.98
N ILE A 53 -9.97 -7.09 -9.93
CA ILE A 53 -11.33 -7.55 -9.66
C ILE A 53 -11.22 -8.88 -8.91
N GLU A 54 -11.63 -8.89 -7.64
CA GLU A 54 -11.74 -10.12 -6.85
C GLU A 54 -12.99 -10.89 -7.31
N LYS A 55 -14.13 -10.19 -7.32
CA LYS A 55 -15.45 -10.70 -7.69
C LYS A 55 -16.36 -9.54 -8.14
N VAL A 56 -17.29 -9.79 -9.04
CA VAL A 56 -18.43 -8.90 -9.30
C VAL A 56 -19.57 -9.30 -8.34
N LEU A 57 -20.10 -8.33 -7.59
CA LEU A 57 -21.15 -8.57 -6.60
C LEU A 57 -22.55 -8.44 -7.21
N GLU A 58 -22.75 -7.43 -8.04
CA GLU A 58 -24.04 -7.04 -8.61
C GLU A 58 -23.86 -6.29 -9.95
N LYS A 59 -24.93 -6.14 -10.72
CA LYS A 59 -24.96 -5.46 -12.01
C LYS A 59 -26.24 -4.62 -12.12
N ARG A 60 -26.12 -3.33 -12.47
CA ARG A 60 -27.24 -2.39 -12.66
C ARG A 60 -27.11 -1.63 -13.99
N ILE A 61 -28.18 -0.94 -14.38
CA ILE A 61 -28.09 0.21 -15.29
C ILE A 61 -28.20 1.44 -14.39
N GLY A 62 -27.26 2.38 -14.53
CA GLY A 62 -27.18 3.57 -13.67
C GLY A 62 -26.87 4.84 -14.47
N LYS A 63 -26.94 6.00 -13.80
CA LYS A 63 -26.63 7.30 -14.42
C LYS A 63 -25.19 7.29 -14.96
N LYS A 64 -25.01 7.73 -16.20
CA LYS A 64 -23.71 7.79 -16.87
C LYS A 64 -22.72 8.65 -16.06
N GLY A 65 -21.60 8.06 -15.63
CA GLY A 65 -20.62 8.70 -14.75
C GLY A 65 -20.87 8.55 -13.24
N ALA A 66 -21.95 7.89 -12.81
CA ALA A 66 -22.16 7.51 -11.40
C ALA A 66 -21.38 6.22 -11.06
N ILE A 67 -20.06 6.31 -11.19
CA ILE A 67 -19.06 5.24 -11.03
C ILE A 67 -17.84 5.74 -10.23
N GLY A 68 -16.95 4.83 -9.82
CA GLY A 68 -15.71 5.16 -9.12
C GLY A 68 -15.89 5.40 -7.62
N ALA A 69 -14.88 5.99 -6.98
CA ALA A 69 -14.79 6.11 -5.51
C ALA A 69 -15.97 6.83 -4.83
N SER A 70 -16.65 7.75 -5.54
CA SER A 70 -17.88 8.43 -5.09
C SER A 70 -19.04 7.46 -4.81
N THR A 71 -19.00 6.25 -5.39
CA THR A 71 -20.00 5.20 -5.24
C THR A 71 -19.68 4.18 -4.14
N THR A 72 -18.63 4.41 -3.34
CA THR A 72 -18.43 3.67 -2.09
C THR A 72 -19.51 4.04 -1.07
N VAL A 73 -19.86 3.11 -0.17
CA VAL A 73 -20.97 3.29 0.78
C VAL A 73 -20.79 4.56 1.62
N TYR A 74 -19.60 4.78 2.17
CA TYR A 74 -19.28 5.96 2.98
C TYR A 74 -19.28 7.27 2.19
N SER A 75 -19.00 7.25 0.88
CA SER A 75 -19.16 8.43 0.02
C SER A 75 -20.63 8.70 -0.27
N MET A 76 -21.47 7.68 -0.51
CA MET A 76 -22.92 7.89 -0.65
C MET A 76 -23.55 8.42 0.65
N GLU A 77 -23.11 7.94 1.81
CA GLU A 77 -23.58 8.41 3.13
C GLU A 77 -23.17 9.87 3.41
N ALA A 78 -22.01 10.32 2.92
CA ALA A 78 -21.50 11.68 3.15
C ALA A 78 -21.91 12.71 2.07
N ASN A 79 -22.14 12.26 0.83
CA ASN A 79 -22.35 13.13 -0.34
C ASN A 79 -23.67 12.88 -1.09
N GLY A 80 -24.40 11.80 -0.78
CA GLY A 80 -25.54 11.30 -1.55
C GLY A 80 -25.13 10.27 -2.62
N ASP A 81 -26.04 9.35 -2.99
CA ASP A 81 -25.81 8.44 -4.12
C ASP A 81 -25.83 9.23 -5.44
N PRO A 82 -24.73 9.26 -6.24
CA PRO A 82 -24.71 9.95 -7.54
C PRO A 82 -25.68 9.37 -8.58
N CYS A 83 -26.31 8.23 -8.29
CA CYS A 83 -27.36 7.61 -9.10
C CYS A 83 -28.79 7.85 -8.57
N ALA A 84 -28.99 8.59 -7.47
CA ALA A 84 -30.31 8.74 -6.83
C ALA A 84 -31.40 9.35 -7.74
N ASP A 85 -31.04 10.36 -8.54
CA ASP A 85 -31.95 11.05 -9.47
C ASP A 85 -32.07 10.36 -10.85
N PHE A 86 -31.60 9.12 -11.00
CA PHE A 86 -31.57 8.44 -12.30
C PHE A 86 -32.93 7.86 -12.68
N ASP A 87 -33.41 8.24 -13.88
CA ASP A 87 -34.65 7.74 -14.45
C ASP A 87 -34.37 6.98 -15.77
N PRO A 88 -34.43 5.64 -15.78
CA PRO A 88 -34.07 4.84 -16.95
C PRO A 88 -35.09 4.94 -18.10
N GLU A 89 -36.23 5.61 -17.92
CA GLU A 89 -37.16 5.92 -19.02
C GLU A 89 -36.87 7.29 -19.67
N LYS A 90 -36.01 8.12 -19.05
CA LYS A 90 -35.77 9.53 -19.46
C LYS A 90 -34.31 9.86 -19.74
N GLU A 91 -33.36 9.18 -19.10
CA GLU A 91 -31.91 9.41 -19.24
C GLU A 91 -31.19 8.20 -19.86
N GLU A 92 -30.16 8.47 -20.67
CA GLU A 92 -29.26 7.42 -21.18
C GLU A 92 -28.36 6.91 -20.04
N GLY A 93 -28.69 5.73 -19.50
CA GLY A 93 -27.87 5.04 -18.50
C GLY A 93 -26.72 4.24 -19.11
N GLU A 94 -25.76 3.88 -18.27
CA GLU A 94 -24.67 2.95 -18.61
C GLU A 94 -24.78 1.64 -17.79
N VAL A 95 -24.18 0.57 -18.29
CA VAL A 95 -24.10 -0.71 -17.57
C VAL A 95 -22.99 -0.64 -16.52
N GLN A 96 -23.37 -0.75 -15.25
CA GLN A 96 -22.47 -0.64 -14.11
C GLN A 96 -22.42 -1.97 -13.34
N TYR A 97 -21.24 -2.29 -12.82
CA TYR A 97 -20.94 -3.51 -12.07
C TYR A 97 -20.39 -3.15 -10.70
N LEU A 98 -20.92 -3.75 -9.63
CA LEU A 98 -20.42 -3.54 -8.27
C LEU A 98 -19.17 -4.42 -8.07
N VAL A 99 -18.00 -3.81 -8.18
CA VAL A 99 -16.70 -4.50 -8.14
C VAL A 99 -16.22 -4.64 -6.71
N LYS A 100 -16.06 -5.89 -6.25
CA LYS A 100 -15.27 -6.20 -5.06
C LYS A 100 -13.80 -6.24 -5.46
N TRP A 101 -13.02 -5.27 -4.99
CA TRP A 101 -11.59 -5.18 -5.23
C TRP A 101 -10.78 -6.18 -4.39
N LYS A 102 -9.70 -6.71 -4.96
CA LYS A 102 -8.82 -7.69 -4.33
C LYS A 102 -8.02 -7.05 -3.20
N GLY A 103 -8.06 -7.65 -2.01
CA GLY A 103 -7.31 -7.17 -0.84
C GLY A 103 -7.98 -6.02 -0.08
N TRP A 104 -9.08 -5.46 -0.60
CA TRP A 104 -9.88 -4.44 0.07
C TRP A 104 -11.09 -5.06 0.79
N SER A 105 -11.63 -4.36 1.79
CA SER A 105 -12.89 -4.72 2.45
C SER A 105 -14.10 -4.36 1.57
N TYR A 106 -15.25 -5.03 1.79
CA TYR A 106 -16.47 -4.83 1.00
C TYR A 106 -16.98 -3.37 0.97
N ILE A 107 -16.72 -2.58 2.01
CA ILE A 107 -17.08 -1.15 2.09
C ILE A 107 -16.42 -0.26 1.03
N HIS A 108 -15.31 -0.72 0.42
CA HIS A 108 -14.61 -0.03 -0.66
C HIS A 108 -15.01 -0.56 -2.05
N SER A 109 -16.03 -1.41 -2.15
CA SER A 109 -16.56 -1.83 -3.45
C SER A 109 -17.15 -0.61 -4.15
N THR A 110 -16.86 -0.45 -5.44
CA THR A 110 -17.36 0.65 -6.27
C THR A 110 -18.21 0.12 -7.41
N TRP A 111 -19.17 0.93 -7.86
CA TRP A 111 -19.81 0.74 -9.15
C TRP A 111 -18.85 1.22 -10.25
N GLU A 112 -18.61 0.37 -11.25
CA GLU A 112 -17.68 0.65 -12.35
C GLU A 112 -18.33 0.25 -13.68
N SER A 113 -18.05 0.98 -14.76
CA SER A 113 -18.42 0.60 -16.13
C SER A 113 -17.32 -0.24 -16.78
N GLU A 114 -17.63 -0.98 -17.85
CA GLU A 114 -16.60 -1.74 -18.58
C GLU A 114 -15.48 -0.81 -19.09
N ASP A 115 -15.84 0.36 -19.62
CA ASP A 115 -14.92 1.41 -20.03
C ASP A 115 -13.97 1.87 -18.91
N SER A 116 -14.47 2.12 -17.70
CA SER A 116 -13.64 2.57 -16.58
C SER A 116 -12.60 1.51 -16.17
N LEU A 117 -13.01 0.24 -16.13
CA LEU A 117 -12.15 -0.91 -15.82
C LEU A 117 -11.08 -1.11 -16.91
N GLN A 118 -11.44 -0.94 -18.18
CA GLN A 118 -10.50 -0.97 -19.29
C GLN A 118 -9.50 0.21 -19.24
N GLN A 119 -9.96 1.43 -18.96
CA GLN A 119 -9.13 2.64 -18.88
C GLN A 119 -8.12 2.58 -17.72
N GLN A 120 -8.55 2.11 -16.55
CA GLN A 120 -7.69 1.84 -15.37
C GLN A 120 -6.74 0.64 -15.58
N LYS A 121 -6.89 -0.12 -16.67
CA LYS A 121 -6.11 -1.34 -16.98
C LYS A 121 -6.18 -2.40 -15.87
N VAL A 122 -7.35 -2.54 -15.25
CA VAL A 122 -7.54 -3.44 -14.09
C VAL A 122 -7.36 -4.91 -14.49
N LYS A 123 -6.92 -5.73 -13.54
CA LYS A 123 -6.75 -7.17 -13.75
C LYS A 123 -8.06 -7.90 -13.46
N GLY A 124 -8.45 -8.79 -14.36
CA GLY A 124 -9.61 -9.66 -14.18
C GLY A 124 -10.91 -9.22 -14.85
N ILE A 125 -10.86 -8.30 -15.82
CA ILE A 125 -12.02 -7.84 -16.64
C ILE A 125 -12.86 -9.00 -17.19
N LYS A 126 -12.24 -10.17 -17.47
CA LYS A 126 -12.91 -11.43 -17.86
C LYS A 126 -13.83 -12.07 -16.77
N LYS A 127 -14.26 -11.31 -15.76
CA LYS A 127 -15.17 -11.71 -14.67
C LYS A 127 -16.51 -10.95 -14.66
N LEU A 128 -16.69 -10.02 -15.60
CA LEU A 128 -17.90 -9.21 -15.79
C LEU A 128 -19.05 -10.01 -16.45
#